data_AF-A0A838FIU4-F1
#
_entry.id   AF-A0A838FIU4-F1
#
_cell.length_a   1.000
_cell.length_b   1.000
_cell.length_c   1.000
_cell.angle_alpha   90.00
_cell.angle_beta   90.00
_cell.angle_gamma   90.00
#
_symmetry.space_group_name_H-M   'P 1'
#
loop_
_entity.id
_entity.type
_entity.pdbx_description
1 polymer ?
#
loop_
_entity_poly.entity_id
_entity_poly.type
_entity_poly.pdbx_seq_one_letter_code
_entity_poly.pdbx_strand_id
1 'polypeptide(L)' 'DSEGQWWRSYGNEQWEFDGLGYMRRREASINDVPIDEGERRLRD' A
#
# COMPACT_ATOMS: atom_id res chain seq x y z
N ASP A 1 -5.88 13.13 4.70
CA ASP A 1 -4.93 14.10 5.26
C ASP A 1 -5.70 15.12 6.10
N SER A 2 -5.09 16.23 6.51
CA SER A 2 -5.79 17.29 7.26
C SER A 2 -6.88 18.01 6.45
N GLU A 3 -6.95 17.80 5.13
CA GLU A 3 -7.87 18.47 4.21
C GLU A 3 -8.97 17.54 3.66
N GLY A 4 -8.96 16.26 4.06
CA GLY A 4 -9.91 15.26 3.57
C GLY A 4 -9.60 14.71 2.17
N GLN A 5 -8.39 14.93 1.66
CA GLN A 5 -7.93 14.34 0.39
C GLN A 5 -7.94 12.81 0.49
N TRP A 6 -8.48 12.19 -0.55
CA TRP A 6 -8.37 10.76 -0.77
C TRP A 6 -7.08 10.42 -1.52
N TRP A 7 -6.50 9.28 -1.18
CA TRP A 7 -5.26 8.81 -1.78
C TRP A 7 -5.43 7.38 -2.25
N ARG A 8 -4.77 7.05 -3.36
CA ARG A 8 -4.53 5.68 -3.78
C ARG A 8 -3.04 5.41 -3.71
N SER A 9 -2.69 4.50 -2.83
CA SER A 9 -1.33 4.00 -2.67
C SER A 9 -1.09 2.84 -3.64
N TYR A 10 -0.04 2.95 -4.45
CA TYR A 10 0.47 1.88 -5.29
C TYR A 10 1.73 1.32 -4.65
N GLY A 11 1.66 0.09 -4.15
CA GLY A 11 2.74 -0.57 -3.42
C GLY A 11 3.37 -1.72 -4.20
N ASN A 12 4.68 -1.86 -4.09
CA ASN A 12 5.40 -3.10 -4.38
C ASN A 12 6.12 -3.56 -3.11
N GLU A 13 6.03 -4.84 -2.80
CA GLU A 13 6.63 -5.42 -1.61
C GLU A 13 7.47 -6.65 -1.97
N GLN A 14 8.69 -6.66 -1.44
CA GLN A 14 9.65 -7.74 -1.57
C GLN A 14 9.80 -8.40 -0.21
N TRP A 15 9.49 -9.70 -0.15
CA TRP A 15 9.50 -10.47 1.09
C TRP A 15 10.59 -11.55 1.03
N GLU A 16 11.36 -11.65 2.11
CA GLU A 16 12.28 -12.76 2.36
C GLU A 16 11.75 -13.59 3.52
N PHE A 17 11.73 -14.91 3.34
CA PHE A 17 11.30 -15.86 4.35
C PHE A 17 12.48 -16.69 4.86
N ASP A 18 12.44 -17.10 6.12
CA ASP A 18 13.39 -18.05 6.69
C ASP A 18 13.06 -19.51 6.31
N GLY A 19 13.86 -20.45 6.81
CA GLY A 19 13.69 -21.88 6.52
C GLY A 19 12.43 -22.51 7.12
N LEU A 20 11.73 -21.82 8.03
CA LEU A 20 10.46 -22.25 8.61
C LEU A 20 9.26 -21.57 7.93
N GLY A 21 9.51 -20.71 6.94
CA GLY A 21 8.49 -19.96 6.21
C GLY A 21 8.02 -18.69 6.94
N TYR A 22 8.71 -18.24 8.00
CA TYR A 22 8.41 -16.95 8.63
C TYR A 22 9.08 -15.83 7.87
N MET A 23 8.39 -14.69 7.73
CA MET A 23 8.96 -13.51 7.09
C MET A 23 10.11 -12.98 7.93
N ARG A 24 11.31 -12.90 7.33
CA ARG A 24 12.54 -12.43 7.98
C ARG A 24 12.92 -11.01 7.54
N ARG A 25 12.60 -10.63 6.30
CA ARG A 25 12.82 -9.27 5.77
C ARG A 25 11.63 -8.87 4.90
N ARG A 26 11.28 -7.59 4.98
CA ARG A 26 10.28 -6.96 4.12
C ARG A 26 10.79 -5.60 3.68
N GLU A 27 10.87 -5.42 2.37
CA GLU A 27 11.10 -4.13 1.74
C GLU A 27 9.83 -3.73 1.02
N ALA A 28 9.39 -2.49 1.24
CA ALA A 28 8.20 -1.96 0.60
C ALA A 28 8.52 -0.60 0.00
N SER A 29 8.08 -0.40 -1.23
CA SER A 29 8.03 0.91 -1.87
C SER A 29 6.58 1.22 -2.19
N ILE A 30 6.12 2.38 -1.74
CA ILE A 30 4.74 2.82 -1.88
C ILE A 30 4.74 4.23 -2.46
N ASN A 31 3.96 4.43 -3.52
CA ASN A 31 3.73 5.73 -4.12
C ASN A 31 2.27 6.13 -3.93
N ASP A 32 2.04 7.28 -3.32
CA ASP A 32 0.71 7.82 -3.11
C ASP A 32 0.32 8.77 -4.26
N VAL A 33 -0.88 8.56 -4.80
CA VAL A 33 -1.46 9.43 -5.82
C VAL A 33 -2.77 10.00 -5.29
N PRO A 34 -2.98 11.33 -5.32
CA PRO A 34 -4.25 11.91 -4.90
C PRO A 34 -5.35 11.47 -5.87
N ILE A 35 -6.52 11.19 -5.33
CA ILE A 35 -7.72 10.84 -6.10
C ILE A 35 -8.93 11.61 -5.56
N ASP A 36 -9.94 11.80 -6.40
CA ASP A 36 -11.24 12.27 -5.93
C ASP A 36 -12.02 11.14 -5.24
N GLU A 37 -12.98 11.49 -4.39
CA GLU A 37 -13.83 10.49 -3.71
C GLU A 37 -14.57 9.59 -4.71
N GLY A 38 -15.04 10.16 -5.83
CA GLY A 38 -15.72 9.42 -6.90
C GLY A 38 -14.84 8.38 -7.60
N GLU A 39 -13.52 8.51 -7.53
CA GLU A 39 -12.57 7.57 -8.13
C GLU A 39 -12.28 6.34 -7.27
N ARG A 40 -12.80 6.28 -6.04
CA ARG A 40 -12.65 5.12 -5.14
C ARG A 40 -13.24 3.85 -5.79
N ARG A 41 -12.40 2.84 -5.98
CA ARG A 41 -12.73 1.56 -6.63
C ARG A 41 -13.05 0.43 -5.65
N LEU A 42 -12.45 0.48 -4.46
CA LEU A 42 -12.65 -0.50 -3.41
C LEU A 42 -13.60 0.12 -2.37
N ARG A 43 -14.70 -0.57 -2.11
CA ARG A 43 -15.75 -0.22 -1.16
C ARG A 43 -16.16 -1.50 -0.45
N ASP A 44 -16.50 -1.38 0.83
CA ASP A 44 -17.02 -2.50 1.64
C ASP A 44 -18.41 -2.96 1.14
#